data_AF-A0A200QYM8-F1
#
_entry.id   AF-A0A200QYM8-F1
#
_cell.length_a   1.000
_cell.length_b   1.000
_cell.length_c   1.000
_cell.angle_alpha   90.00
_cell.angle_beta   90.00
_cell.angle_gamma   90.00
#
_symmetry.space_group_name_H-M   'P 1'
#
loop_
_entity.id
_entity.type
_entity.pdbx_description
1 polymer ?
#
loop_
_entity_poly.entity_id
_entity_poly.type
_entity_poly.pdbx_seq_one_letter_code
_entity_poly.pdbx_strand_id
1 'polypeptide(L)' 'MDLSRITLRPFNLSDINDFMAWANDDHVIRFTGLNGFTSKEDGLRYLKEIAIPHPWRRSICLDDRSIGFVSIYPG' A
#
# COMPACT_ATOMS: atom_id res chain seq x y z
N MET A 1 -12.26 7.60 -18.51
CA MET A 1 -11.37 6.79 -17.66
C MET A 1 -12.02 5.43 -17.54
N ASP A 2 -11.30 4.37 -17.89
CA ASP A 2 -11.82 3.01 -17.77
C ASP A 2 -11.60 2.52 -16.33
N LEU A 3 -12.69 2.40 -15.57
CA LEU A 3 -12.64 1.98 -14.17
C LEU A 3 -12.26 0.51 -14.00
N SER A 4 -12.39 -0.32 -15.06
CA SER A 4 -12.01 -1.73 -15.00
C SER A 4 -10.50 -1.96 -14.81
N ARG A 5 -9.68 -0.93 -15.07
CA ARG A 5 -8.23 -0.93 -14.83
C ARG A 5 -7.85 -0.75 -13.37
N ILE A 6 -8.78 -0.29 -12.53
CA ILE A 6 -8.57 -0.17 -11.10
C ILE A 6 -8.98 -1.47 -10.43
N THR A 7 -8.07 -2.06 -9.67
CA THR A 7 -8.33 -3.29 -8.90
C THR A 7 -7.95 -3.10 -7.43
N LEU A 8 -8.59 -3.90 -6.57
CA LEU A 8 -8.21 -4.05 -5.17
C LEU A 8 -7.67 -5.46 -4.98
N ARG A 9 -6.43 -5.59 -4.54
CA ARG A 9 -5.81 -6.89 -4.26
C ARG A 9 -4.97 -6.86 -2.99
N PRO A 10 -4.63 -8.02 -2.39
CA PRO A 10 -3.57 -8.07 -1.40
C PRO A 10 -2.28 -7.46 -1.94
N PHE A 11 -1.48 -6.88 -1.06
CA PHE A 11 -0.13 -6.45 -1.41
C PHE A 11 0.74 -7.65 -1.84
N ASN A 12 1.69 -7.39 -2.72
CA ASN A 12 2.78 -8.29 -3.05
C ASN A 12 4.11 -7.66 -2.58
N LEU A 13 5.10 -8.48 -2.22
CA LEU A 13 6.45 -7.97 -1.94
C LEU A 13 7.07 -7.30 -3.18
N SER A 14 6.67 -7.68 -4.40
CA SER A 14 7.08 -7.00 -5.63
C SER A 14 6.60 -5.54 -5.71
N ASP A 15 5.54 -5.18 -4.98
CA ASP A 15 5.00 -3.82 -4.96
C ASP A 15 5.92 -2.83 -4.22
N ILE A 16 7.01 -3.30 -3.60
CA ILE A 16 7.83 -2.49 -2.71
C ILE A 16 8.29 -1.16 -3.32
N ASN A 17 8.67 -1.15 -4.60
CA ASN A 17 9.14 0.09 -5.22
C ASN A 17 8.01 1.11 -5.37
N ASP A 18 6.82 0.64 -5.78
CA ASP A 18 5.65 1.49 -5.91
C ASP A 18 5.11 1.92 -4.54
N PHE A 19 5.06 1.00 -3.58
CA PHE A 19 4.70 1.26 -2.19
C PHE A 19 5.57 2.36 -1.59
N MET A 20 6.89 2.24 -1.70
CA MET A 20 7.83 3.24 -1.18
C MET A 20 7.68 4.59 -1.87
N ALA A 21 7.29 4.62 -3.16
CA ALA A 21 7.12 5.87 -3.89
C ALA A 21 5.99 6.74 -3.33
N TRP A 22 4.84 6.16 -2.99
CA TRP A 22 3.73 6.93 -2.41
C TRP A 22 3.76 6.96 -0.87
N ALA A 23 4.31 5.93 -0.21
CA ALA A 23 4.31 5.82 1.24
C ALA A 23 5.39 6.66 1.93
N ASN A 24 6.34 7.22 1.18
CA ASN A 24 7.33 8.20 1.67
C ASN A 24 7.00 9.64 1.26
N ASP A 25 5.85 9.87 0.62
CA ASP A 25 5.35 11.23 0.38
C ASP A 25 4.48 11.65 1.57
N ASP A 26 5.02 12.53 2.41
CA ASP A 26 4.35 13.04 3.62
C ASP A 26 2.98 13.66 3.32
N HIS A 27 2.78 14.27 2.14
CA HIS A 27 1.48 14.81 1.76
C HIS A 27 0.47 13.72 1.45
N VAL A 28 0.91 12.62 0.83
CA VAL A 28 0.06 11.46 0.52
C VAL A 28 -0.32 10.72 1.80
N ILE A 29 0.63 10.49 2.71
CA ILE A 29 0.39 9.67 3.91
C ILE A 29 -0.17 10.45 5.09
N ARG A 30 -0.27 11.78 5.04
CA ARG A 30 -0.65 12.66 6.16
C ARG A 30 -1.88 12.21 6.97
N PHE A 31 -2.86 11.59 6.32
CA PHE A 31 -4.12 11.14 6.93
C PHE A 31 -4.20 9.61 7.08
N THR A 32 -3.16 8.92 6.66
CA THR A 32 -3.00 7.48 6.82
C THR A 32 -2.13 7.29 8.06
N GLY A 33 -2.45 6.37 8.97
CA GLY A 33 -1.60 6.11 10.15
C GLY A 33 -0.21 5.53 9.84
N LEU A 34 0.26 5.64 8.59
CA LEU A 34 1.60 5.31 8.17
C LEU A 34 2.56 6.40 8.64
N ASN A 35 3.72 5.97 9.09
CA ASN A 35 4.87 6.82 9.26
C ASN A 35 5.85 6.44 8.15
N GLY A 36 6.51 7.41 7.53
CA GLY A 36 7.44 7.16 6.43
C GLY A 36 8.49 6.09 6.75
N PHE A 37 9.02 5.47 5.72
CA PHE A 37 9.96 4.35 5.78
C PHE A 37 11.40 4.82 5.55
N THR A 38 12.30 4.42 6.45
CA THR A 38 13.72 4.79 6.40
C THR A 38 14.52 4.02 5.36
N SER A 39 14.04 2.84 4.94
CA SER A 39 14.72 1.98 3.97
C SER A 39 13.72 1.11 3.21
N LYS A 40 14.17 0.52 2.10
CA LYS A 40 13.40 -0.47 1.35
C LYS A 40 13.13 -1.72 2.18
N GLU A 41 14.09 -2.11 3.01
CA GLU A 41 14.01 -3.24 3.92
C GLU A 41 12.92 -3.03 4.98
N ASP A 42 12.80 -1.81 5.51
CA ASP A 42 11.72 -1.46 6.45
C ASP A 42 10.34 -1.52 5.78
N GLY A 43 10.22 -1.02 4.55
CA GLY A 43 9.00 -1.16 3.76
C GLY A 43 8.64 -2.62 3.49
N LEU A 44 9.62 -3.47 3.13
CA LEU A 44 9.40 -4.91 2.92
C LEU A 44 8.93 -5.60 4.19
N ARG A 45 9.53 -5.27 5.34
CA ARG A 45 9.12 -5.77 6.65
C ARG A 45 7.68 -5.37 6.95
N TYR A 46 7.32 -4.11 6.70
CA TYR A 46 5.94 -3.64 6.88
C TYR A 46 4.95 -4.37 5.97
N LEU A 47 5.27 -4.55 4.68
CA LEU A 47 4.41 -5.29 3.76
C LEU A 47 4.20 -6.73 4.25
N LYS A 48 5.29 -7.41 4.62
CA LYS A 48 5.27 -8.82 5.05
C LYS A 48 4.54 -9.03 6.37
N GLU A 49 4.79 -8.18 7.36
CA GLU A 49 4.35 -8.40 8.75
C GLU A 49 3.04 -7.68 9.09
N ILE A 50 2.74 -6.57 8.41
CA ILE A 50 1.60 -5.71 8.75
C ILE A 50 0.59 -5.66 7.60
N ALA A 51 1.01 -5.29 6.38
CA ALA A 51 0.06 -4.97 5.32
C ALA A 51 -0.60 -6.21 4.70
N ILE A 52 0.19 -7.22 4.34
CA ILE A 52 -0.28 -8.47 3.72
C ILE A 52 -1.13 -9.32 4.68
N PRO A 53 -0.73 -9.51 5.95
CA PRO A 53 -1.53 -10.30 6.89
C PRO A 53 -2.84 -9.62 7.32
N HIS A 54 -2.97 -8.31 7.13
CA HIS A 54 -4.16 -7.59 7.58
C HIS A 54 -5.39 -7.98 6.73
N PRO A 55 -6.44 -8.55 7.35
CA PRO A 55 -7.55 -9.19 6.63
C PRO A 55 -8.28 -8.23 5.70
N TRP A 56 -8.34 -6.95 6.09
CA TRP A 56 -9.12 -5.91 5.42
C TRP A 56 -8.29 -4.79 4.81
N ARG A 57 -6.99 -5.02 4.57
CA ARG A 57 -6.12 -4.07 3.90
C ARG A 57 -5.79 -4.54 2.50
N ARG A 58 -5.94 -3.67 1.50
CA ARG A 58 -5.71 -3.97 0.09
C ARG A 58 -4.94 -2.85 -0.58
N SER A 59 -4.07 -3.21 -1.52
CA SER A 59 -3.47 -2.27 -2.45
C SER A 59 -4.53 -1.83 -3.46
N ILE A 60 -4.56 -0.54 -3.75
CA ILE A 60 -5.29 0.02 -4.89
C ILE A 60 -4.32 -0.03 -6.06
N CYS A 61 -4.67 -0.75 -7.12
CA CYS A 61 -3.80 -0.95 -8.26
C CYS A 61 -4.38 -0.32 -9.53
N LEU A 62 -3.51 0.25 -10.37
CA LEU A 62 -3.81 0.66 -11.74
C LEU A 62 -2.92 -0.14 -12.69
N ASP A 63 -3.50 -0.98 -13.52
CA ASP A 63 -2.76 -1.93 -14.40
C ASP A 63 -1.72 -2.75 -13.62
N ASP A 64 -2.14 -3.32 -12.47
CA ASP A 64 -1.33 -4.08 -11.51
C ASP A 64 -0.25 -3.29 -10.74
N ARG A 65 -0.07 -1.99 -11.04
CA ARG A 65 0.81 -1.10 -10.28
C ARG A 65 0.14 -0.59 -9.02
N SER A 66 0.77 -0.77 -7.85
CA SER A 66 0.27 -0.24 -6.58
C SER A 66 0.34 1.30 -6.56
N ILE A 67 -0.79 1.98 -6.35
CA ILE A 67 -0.86 3.45 -6.31
C ILE A 67 -1.37 4.00 -4.98
N GLY A 68 -1.64 3.12 -4.02
CA GLY A 68 -2.16 3.46 -2.71
C GLY A 68 -2.76 2.25 -2.02
N PHE A 69 -3.57 2.50 -0.99
CA PHE A 69 -4.22 1.42 -0.24
C PHE A 69 -5.56 1.83 0.33
N VAL A 70 -6.36 0.83 0.63
CA VAL A 70 -7.60 0.96 1.41
C VAL A 70 -7.53 -0.02 2.58
N SER A 71 -8.04 0.42 3.73
CA SER A 71 -8.12 -0.41 4.94
C SER A 71 -9.51 -0.24 5.53
N ILE A 72 -10.19 -1.35 5.81
CA ILE A 72 -11.48 -1.36 6.50
C ILE A 72 -11.23 -1.83 7.92
N TYR A 73 -11.75 -1.09 8.90
CA TYR A 73 -11.72 -1.46 10.30
C TYR A 73 -13.13 -1.91 10.70
N PRO A 74 -13.30 -3.09 11.32
CA PRO A 74 -14.57 -3.42 11.95
C PRO A 74 -14.84 -2.40 13.07
N GLY A 75 -16.07 -1.86 13.07
CA GLY A 75 -16.55 -0.93 14.10
C GLY A 75 -16.95 -1.62 15.39
#